data_AF-A0A3D4G0U7-F1
#
_entry.id   AF-A0A3D4G0U7-F1
#
_cell.length_a   1.000
_cell.length_b   1.000
_cell.length_c   1.000
_cell.angle_alpha   90.00
_cell.angle_beta   90.00
_cell.angle_gamma   90.00
#
_symmetry.space_group_name_H-M   'P 1'
#
loop_
_entity.id
_entity.type
_entity.pdbx_description
1 polymer ?
#
loop_
_entity_poly.entity_id
_entity_poly.type
_entity_poly.pdbx_seq_one_letter_code
_entity_poly.pdbx_strand_id
1 'polypeptide(L)'
;DLVVVNLYPFRETVAQGNVPVAKAMTKVHVGGPTMIRAAAKSHKDVLVVVDPADYDRVVEALDASDGDAELRRELAAKVFRHTSAYDGAIADYLEGEDGTAVGYESELGERFGLSLQRKQSLRYGENPDQKAAFYGYPGEQVGLAGLEQLHGKELSYNNYLDLDGALLSLSPFAFSRRPAVAIIKHTTPCGIAVGGSVVEAYQKALRTDPVSAFGSVIAVNRALDVEAAISMGELFVECIVAPRFDDDARRALERKKNLRLVTYPGIIDPLAGEPESKDWVTPAEDDRTAGRFLAEHGRRPMAYSCRSVYGGLLVQSSAAPPFYSDAGGGWKVVTRRPPDSGEADDLRFAWAAAFAVKSNAIVLAKSEATIGIGAGQMSRVDSARIAVQKAADAGLSLKGSVLASDAFFPFRDGVDAAAEAGVVAIVQPGGSVRDEEVIDAANEHDIAMVFTGRRLFRH
;
A
#
# COMPACT_ATOMS: atom_id res chain seq x y z
N ASP A 1 -19.09 -40.95 -15.10
CA ASP A 1 -19.31 -39.74 -15.91
C ASP A 1 -19.20 -38.46 -15.07
N LEU A 2 -19.52 -38.47 -13.77
CA LEU A 2 -19.35 -37.31 -12.88
C LEU A 2 -18.55 -37.66 -11.59
N VAL A 3 -17.63 -36.79 -11.19
CA VAL A 3 -16.90 -36.84 -9.92
C VAL A 3 -17.03 -35.50 -9.20
N VAL A 4 -17.60 -35.48 -8.00
CA VAL A 4 -17.73 -34.26 -7.18
C VAL A 4 -17.01 -34.48 -5.86
N VAL A 5 -15.84 -33.87 -5.69
CA VAL A 5 -14.98 -34.05 -4.52
C VAL A 5 -14.25 -32.75 -4.22
N ASN A 6 -14.39 -32.23 -3.00
CA ASN A 6 -13.53 -31.19 -2.44
C ASN A 6 -12.48 -31.80 -1.51
N LEU A 7 -11.41 -31.04 -1.26
CA LEU A 7 -10.33 -31.48 -0.37
C LEU A 7 -10.59 -31.02 1.06
N TYR A 8 -9.96 -31.71 2.02
CA TYR A 8 -9.99 -31.26 3.40
C TYR A 8 -9.39 -29.86 3.53
N PRO A 9 -9.87 -29.07 4.49
CA PRO A 9 -9.47 -27.68 4.67
C PRO A 9 -8.10 -27.57 5.36
N PHE A 10 -7.05 -28.10 4.72
CA PHE A 10 -5.69 -28.07 5.25
C PHE A 10 -5.24 -26.62 5.52
N ARG A 11 -5.44 -25.74 4.53
CA ARG A 11 -5.11 -24.31 4.61
C ARG A 11 -5.82 -23.61 5.77
N GLU A 12 -7.12 -23.82 5.93
CA GLU A 12 -7.89 -23.22 7.02
C GLU A 12 -7.47 -23.78 8.39
N THR A 13 -7.03 -25.05 8.43
CA THR A 13 -6.50 -25.65 9.66
C THR A 13 -5.20 -24.97 10.07
N VAL A 14 -4.23 -24.84 9.16
CA VAL A 14 -2.92 -24.27 9.48
C VAL A 14 -2.96 -22.75 9.67
N ALA A 15 -3.92 -22.07 9.03
CA ALA A 15 -4.18 -20.65 9.25
C ALA A 15 -4.60 -20.30 10.69
N GLN A 16 -4.96 -21.29 11.51
CA GLN A 16 -5.22 -21.09 12.95
C GLN A 16 -3.96 -20.73 13.74
N GLY A 17 -2.77 -20.94 13.16
CA GLY A 17 -1.48 -20.74 13.80
C GLY A 17 -1.16 -21.79 14.87
N ASN A 18 0.13 -22.00 15.16
CA ASN A 18 0.62 -22.89 16.20
C ASN A 18 0.03 -24.32 16.14
N VAL A 19 -0.19 -24.85 14.94
CA VAL A 19 -0.68 -26.22 14.73
C VAL A 19 0.52 -27.15 14.57
N PRO A 20 0.80 -28.10 15.48
CA PRO A 20 1.96 -28.97 15.28
C PRO A 20 1.87 -29.75 13.95
N VAL A 21 3.00 -29.96 13.28
CA VAL A 21 3.08 -30.65 11.98
C VAL A 21 2.34 -31.99 12.03
N ALA A 22 2.50 -32.75 13.12
CA ALA A 22 1.80 -34.02 13.32
C ALA A 22 0.27 -33.88 13.23
N LYS A 23 -0.29 -32.79 13.79
CA LYS A 23 -1.73 -32.49 13.73
C LYS A 23 -2.12 -32.01 12.33
N ALA A 24 -1.33 -31.15 11.70
CA ALA A 24 -1.58 -30.68 10.33
C ALA A 24 -1.60 -31.85 9.32
N MET A 25 -0.69 -32.82 9.47
CA MET A 25 -0.61 -33.99 8.58
C MET A 25 -1.87 -34.88 8.63
N THR A 26 -2.63 -34.87 9.73
CA THR A 26 -3.93 -35.58 9.79
C THR A 26 -4.99 -34.98 8.86
N LYS A 27 -4.79 -33.74 8.39
CA LYS A 27 -5.67 -33.04 7.46
C LYS A 27 -5.23 -33.15 6.01
N VAL A 28 -4.10 -33.81 5.74
CA VAL A 28 -3.64 -34.07 4.38
C VAL A 28 -4.48 -35.19 3.77
N HIS A 29 -5.39 -34.83 2.87
CA HIS A 29 -6.21 -35.77 2.13
C HIS A 29 -5.40 -36.50 1.04
N VAL A 30 -5.32 -37.83 1.12
CA VAL A 30 -4.60 -38.66 0.12
C VAL A 30 -5.53 -39.12 -1.02
N GLY A 31 -6.73 -39.58 -0.65
CA GLY A 31 -7.69 -40.15 -1.61
C GLY A 31 -8.29 -39.10 -2.55
N GLY A 32 -8.67 -37.94 -2.01
CA GLY A 32 -9.27 -36.85 -2.79
C GLY A 32 -8.40 -36.39 -3.96
N PRO A 33 -7.14 -35.96 -3.75
CA PRO A 33 -6.27 -35.52 -4.83
C PRO A 33 -6.03 -36.62 -5.88
N THR A 34 -5.91 -37.87 -5.44
CA THR A 34 -5.78 -39.02 -6.35
C THR A 34 -7.00 -39.14 -7.28
N MET A 35 -8.20 -39.09 -6.70
CA MET A 35 -9.47 -39.25 -7.43
C MET A 35 -9.72 -38.10 -8.40
N ILE A 36 -9.59 -36.85 -7.94
CA ILE A 36 -9.86 -35.68 -8.78
C ILE A 36 -8.84 -35.55 -9.92
N ARG A 37 -7.56 -35.87 -9.68
CA ARG A 37 -6.54 -35.87 -10.75
C ARG A 37 -6.80 -36.95 -11.80
N ALA A 38 -7.24 -38.13 -11.38
CA ALA A 38 -7.65 -39.19 -12.30
C ALA A 38 -8.85 -38.77 -13.14
N ALA A 39 -9.87 -38.17 -12.53
CA ALA A 39 -11.05 -37.64 -13.22
C ALA A 39 -10.69 -36.52 -14.20
N ALA A 40 -9.85 -35.56 -13.77
CA ALA A 40 -9.38 -34.46 -14.61
C ALA A 40 -8.53 -34.92 -15.80
N LYS A 41 -7.68 -35.94 -15.61
CA LYS A 41 -6.97 -36.58 -16.74
C LYS A 41 -7.96 -37.16 -17.76
N SER A 42 -9.06 -37.73 -17.29
CA SER A 42 -10.11 -38.36 -18.10
C SER A 42 -11.24 -37.40 -18.49
N HIS A 43 -11.00 -36.08 -18.53
CA HIS A 43 -12.01 -35.05 -18.82
C HIS A 43 -12.72 -35.17 -20.18
N LYS A 44 -12.28 -36.05 -21.08
CA LYS A 44 -13.04 -36.35 -22.29
C LYS A 44 -14.38 -37.02 -21.99
N ASP A 45 -14.42 -37.79 -20.90
CA ASP A 45 -15.53 -38.68 -20.54
C ASP A 45 -16.07 -38.40 -19.12
N VAL A 46 -15.42 -37.52 -18.35
CA VAL A 46 -15.72 -37.28 -16.93
C VAL A 46 -15.81 -35.78 -16.62
N LEU A 47 -16.96 -35.34 -16.12
CA LEU A 47 -17.11 -34.06 -15.42
C LEU A 47 -16.50 -34.18 -14.02
N VAL A 48 -15.68 -33.22 -13.62
CA VAL A 48 -15.02 -33.20 -12.31
C VAL A 48 -15.23 -31.87 -11.62
N VAL A 49 -15.81 -31.88 -10.42
CA VAL A 49 -16.17 -30.65 -9.68
C VAL A 49 -15.48 -30.64 -8.33
N VAL A 50 -14.73 -29.57 -8.04
CA VAL A 50 -13.97 -29.38 -6.79
C VAL A 50 -14.44 -28.19 -5.96
N ASP A 51 -15.39 -27.42 -6.49
CA ASP A 51 -15.86 -26.17 -5.91
C ASP A 51 -17.38 -26.07 -6.04
N PRO A 52 -18.14 -25.90 -4.94
CA PRO A 52 -19.58 -25.73 -4.96
C PRO A 52 -20.09 -24.60 -5.86
N ALA A 53 -19.29 -23.55 -6.09
CA ALA A 53 -19.67 -22.46 -6.99
C ALA A 53 -19.88 -22.90 -8.45
N ASP A 54 -19.43 -24.11 -8.81
CA ASP A 54 -19.62 -24.67 -10.14
C ASP A 54 -20.90 -25.51 -10.27
N TYR A 55 -21.68 -25.71 -9.21
CA TYR A 55 -22.82 -26.63 -9.24
C TYR A 55 -23.88 -26.22 -10.26
N ASP A 56 -24.32 -24.95 -10.24
CA ASP A 56 -25.40 -24.48 -11.12
C ASP A 56 -25.05 -24.65 -12.60
N ARG A 57 -23.84 -24.20 -13.01
CA ARG A 57 -23.37 -24.35 -14.39
C ARG A 57 -23.19 -25.81 -14.83
N VAL A 58 -22.89 -26.71 -13.90
CA VAL A 58 -22.76 -28.15 -14.19
C VAL A 58 -24.13 -28.78 -14.34
N VAL A 59 -25.09 -28.42 -13.49
CA VAL A 59 -26.49 -28.87 -13.61
C VAL A 59 -27.07 -28.41 -14.95
N GLU A 60 -26.89 -27.14 -15.30
CA GLU A 60 -27.33 -26.60 -16.60
C GLU A 60 -26.71 -27.37 -17.79
N ALA A 61 -25.43 -27.72 -17.72
CA ALA A 61 -24.78 -28.49 -18.76
C ALA A 61 -25.24 -29.96 -18.85
N LEU A 62 -25.64 -30.56 -17.72
CA LEU A 62 -26.20 -31.92 -17.69
C LEU A 62 -27.62 -31.97 -18.26
N ASP A 63 -28.39 -30.89 -18.09
CA ASP A 63 -29.75 -30.76 -18.64
C ASP A 63 -29.75 -30.39 -20.13
N ALA A 64 -28.66 -29.80 -20.64
CA ALA A 64 -28.52 -29.46 -22.04
C ALA A 64 -28.33 -30.71 -22.93
N SER A 65 -28.88 -30.68 -24.14
CA SER A 65 -28.70 -31.75 -25.14
C SER A 65 -27.38 -31.62 -25.93
N ASP A 66 -26.66 -30.52 -25.72
CA ASP A 66 -25.40 -30.19 -26.38
C ASP A 66 -24.19 -30.70 -25.57
N GLY A 67 -23.08 -30.94 -26.25
CA GLY A 67 -21.87 -31.48 -25.61
C GLY A 67 -21.20 -30.51 -24.62
N ASP A 68 -20.83 -31.01 -23.45
CA ASP A 68 -20.17 -30.36 -22.31
C ASP A 68 -18.62 -30.42 -22.37
N ALA A 69 -18.05 -30.69 -23.55
CA ALA A 69 -16.61 -30.94 -23.70
C ALA A 69 -15.74 -29.74 -23.27
N GLU A 70 -16.18 -28.51 -23.54
CA GLU A 70 -15.47 -27.30 -23.12
C GLU A 70 -15.50 -27.15 -21.59
N LEU A 71 -16.69 -27.30 -20.98
CA LEU A 71 -16.87 -27.25 -19.53
C LEU A 71 -16.02 -28.31 -18.81
N ARG A 72 -15.99 -29.55 -19.32
CA ARG A 72 -15.13 -30.61 -18.75
C ARG A 72 -13.66 -30.23 -18.76
N ARG A 73 -13.17 -29.64 -19.85
CA ARG A 73 -11.77 -29.18 -19.96
C ARG A 73 -11.46 -28.04 -18.99
N GLU A 74 -12.38 -27.08 -18.84
CA GLU A 74 -12.24 -25.99 -17.87
C GLU A 74 -12.18 -26.49 -16.43
N LEU A 75 -13.11 -27.39 -16.07
CA LEU A 75 -13.20 -28.03 -14.77
C LEU A 75 -11.96 -28.88 -14.46
N ALA A 76 -11.46 -29.65 -15.43
CA ALA A 76 -10.21 -30.38 -15.29
C ALA A 76 -9.00 -29.47 -15.05
N ALA A 77 -8.93 -28.34 -15.76
CA ALA A 77 -7.89 -27.35 -15.50
C ALA A 77 -8.01 -26.72 -14.09
N LYS A 78 -9.25 -26.52 -13.60
CA LYS A 78 -9.51 -26.06 -12.23
C LYS A 78 -9.02 -27.08 -11.20
N VAL A 79 -9.22 -28.38 -11.43
CA VAL A 79 -8.68 -29.44 -10.57
C VAL A 79 -7.17 -29.36 -10.44
N PHE A 80 -6.43 -29.30 -11.56
CA PHE A 80 -4.96 -29.28 -11.50
C PHE A 80 -4.42 -28.01 -10.82
N ARG A 81 -5.10 -26.86 -10.96
CA ARG A 81 -4.79 -25.65 -10.18
C ARG A 81 -5.08 -25.84 -8.69
N HIS A 82 -6.23 -26.43 -8.35
CA HIS A 82 -6.62 -26.70 -6.97
C HIS A 82 -5.62 -27.65 -6.28
N THR A 83 -5.22 -28.74 -6.93
CA THR A 83 -4.22 -29.66 -6.36
C THR A 83 -2.82 -29.05 -6.27
N SER A 84 -2.40 -28.26 -7.27
CA SER A 84 -1.12 -27.54 -7.21
C SER A 84 -1.07 -26.57 -6.03
N ALA A 85 -2.14 -25.81 -5.83
CA ALA A 85 -2.29 -24.91 -4.69
C ALA A 85 -2.32 -25.67 -3.34
N TYR A 86 -3.02 -26.80 -3.28
CA TYR A 86 -3.13 -27.65 -2.10
C TYR A 86 -1.78 -28.27 -1.71
N ASP A 87 -1.08 -28.90 -2.67
CA ASP A 87 0.23 -29.53 -2.44
C ASP A 87 1.30 -28.48 -2.09
N GLY A 88 1.26 -27.30 -2.73
CA GLY A 88 2.13 -26.17 -2.39
C GLY A 88 1.98 -25.73 -0.93
N ALA A 89 0.74 -25.56 -0.45
CA ALA A 89 0.50 -25.19 0.94
C ALA A 89 0.97 -26.25 1.94
N ILE A 90 0.93 -27.55 1.58
CA ILE A 90 1.48 -28.62 2.42
C ILE A 90 3.01 -28.56 2.45
N ALA A 91 3.65 -28.34 1.30
CA ALA A 91 5.10 -28.21 1.21
C ALA A 91 5.60 -27.02 2.03
N ASP A 92 5.00 -25.84 1.85
CA ASP A 92 5.34 -24.63 2.61
C ASP A 92 5.21 -24.85 4.14
N TYR A 93 4.25 -25.67 4.56
CA TYR A 93 4.07 -26.03 5.97
C TYR A 93 5.12 -26.99 6.52
N LEU A 94 5.56 -27.94 5.70
CA LEU A 94 6.58 -28.93 6.08
C LEU A 94 7.99 -28.34 6.08
N GLU A 95 8.23 -27.29 5.28
CA GLU A 95 9.51 -26.56 5.27
C GLU A 95 9.64 -25.58 6.45
N GLY A 96 8.54 -25.21 7.12
CA GLY A 96 8.52 -24.23 8.20
C GLY A 96 8.92 -24.81 9.56
N GLU A 97 9.03 -23.94 10.58
CA GLU A 97 9.18 -24.39 11.96
C GLU A 97 7.90 -25.09 12.45
N ASP A 98 8.02 -25.97 13.46
CA ASP A 98 6.85 -26.71 13.96
C ASP A 98 5.77 -25.74 14.48
N GLY A 99 4.63 -25.69 13.79
CA GLY A 99 3.54 -24.76 14.11
C GLY A 99 3.36 -23.63 13.10
N THR A 100 4.32 -23.37 12.21
CA THR A 100 4.31 -22.22 11.29
C THR A 100 4.63 -22.62 9.85
N ALA A 101 4.04 -21.93 8.88
CA ALA A 101 4.38 -22.12 7.46
C ALA A 101 5.54 -21.19 7.08
N VAL A 102 6.42 -21.65 6.18
CA VAL A 102 7.36 -20.74 5.51
C VAL A 102 6.58 -19.65 4.81
N GLY A 103 7.04 -18.40 4.94
CA GLY A 103 6.44 -17.28 4.23
C GLY A 103 5.30 -16.54 4.96
N TYR A 104 4.97 -16.91 6.19
CA TYR A 104 3.92 -16.21 6.96
C TYR A 104 4.45 -15.13 7.91
N GLU A 105 5.64 -15.31 8.49
CA GLU A 105 6.12 -14.42 9.57
C GLU A 105 7.48 -13.72 9.35
N SER A 106 8.29 -14.06 8.34
CA SER A 106 9.45 -13.27 7.83
C SER A 106 10.48 -14.10 7.06
N GLU A 107 10.42 -15.43 7.14
CA GLU A 107 11.38 -16.31 6.47
C GLU A 107 11.03 -16.52 4.99
N LEU A 108 12.03 -16.30 4.13
CA LEU A 108 11.96 -16.58 2.70
C LEU A 108 12.44 -18.02 2.45
N GLY A 109 11.54 -18.87 1.96
CA GLY A 109 11.84 -20.27 1.64
C GLY A 109 12.74 -20.44 0.42
N GLU A 110 13.21 -21.68 0.21
CA GLU A 110 13.95 -22.05 -1.00
C GLU A 110 13.10 -21.89 -2.27
N ARG A 111 11.76 -22.02 -2.14
CA ARG A 111 10.80 -21.86 -3.22
C ARG A 111 9.78 -20.77 -2.88
N PHE A 112 9.38 -20.00 -3.89
CA PHE A 112 8.36 -18.97 -3.76
C PHE A 112 7.26 -19.16 -4.81
N GLY A 113 6.08 -19.58 -4.37
CA GLY A 113 4.93 -19.85 -5.22
C GLY A 113 3.82 -18.80 -5.06
N LEU A 114 3.38 -18.20 -6.16
CA LEU A 114 2.19 -17.33 -6.17
C LEU A 114 0.99 -18.06 -6.77
N SER A 115 -0.06 -18.21 -5.99
CA SER A 115 -1.34 -18.77 -6.44
C SER A 115 -2.40 -17.66 -6.46
N LEU A 116 -2.48 -16.96 -7.59
CA LEU A 116 -3.39 -15.82 -7.78
C LEU A 116 -4.53 -16.17 -8.73
N GLN A 117 -5.68 -15.52 -8.52
CA GLN A 117 -6.85 -15.61 -9.39
C GLN A 117 -7.11 -14.26 -10.04
N ARG A 118 -7.42 -14.29 -11.34
CA ARG A 118 -7.83 -13.08 -12.06
C ARG A 118 -9.12 -12.53 -11.45
N LYS A 119 -9.06 -11.31 -10.93
CA LYS A 119 -10.20 -10.57 -10.36
C LYS A 119 -10.89 -9.73 -11.44
N GLN A 120 -10.10 -9.12 -12.33
CA GLN A 120 -10.64 -8.24 -13.37
C GLN A 120 -9.73 -8.27 -14.62
N SER A 121 -10.31 -8.32 -15.82
CA SER A 121 -9.59 -7.97 -17.04
C SER A 121 -9.53 -6.45 -17.20
N LEU A 122 -8.37 -5.89 -17.53
CA LEU A 122 -8.21 -4.46 -17.71
C LEU A 122 -8.21 -4.11 -19.20
N ARG A 123 -8.66 -2.89 -19.52
CA ARG A 123 -8.74 -2.41 -20.90
C ARG A 123 -7.40 -2.49 -21.64
N TYR A 124 -6.34 -2.11 -20.95
CA TYR A 124 -4.94 -2.18 -21.39
C TYR A 124 -4.02 -2.08 -20.17
N GLY A 125 -2.72 -2.30 -20.36
CA GLY A 125 -1.66 -2.19 -19.35
C GLY A 125 -1.28 -0.74 -19.04
N GLU A 126 0.01 -0.47 -18.83
CA GLU A 126 0.48 0.91 -18.67
C GLU A 126 0.21 1.73 -19.95
N ASN A 127 0.29 1.06 -21.10
CA ASN A 127 0.10 1.62 -22.44
C ASN A 127 -1.03 0.88 -23.22
N PRO A 128 -1.72 1.56 -24.16
CA PRO A 128 -2.90 1.01 -24.86
C PRO A 128 -2.70 -0.29 -25.64
N ASP A 129 -1.49 -0.57 -26.11
CA ASP A 129 -1.11 -1.76 -26.88
C ASP A 129 -0.84 -2.99 -26.01
N GLN A 130 -0.76 -2.81 -24.69
CA GLN A 130 -0.47 -3.87 -23.73
C GLN A 130 -1.78 -4.46 -23.19
N LYS A 131 -1.91 -5.80 -23.19
CA LYS A 131 -3.03 -6.48 -22.50
C LYS A 131 -2.75 -6.56 -21.00
N ALA A 132 -3.77 -6.39 -20.16
CA ALA A 132 -3.60 -6.48 -18.72
C ALA A 132 -4.81 -7.05 -17.99
N ALA A 133 -4.57 -7.50 -16.77
CA ALA A 133 -5.58 -7.99 -15.84
C ALA A 133 -5.08 -7.78 -14.41
N PHE A 134 -6.00 -7.53 -13.47
CA PHE A 134 -5.73 -7.52 -12.04
C PHE A 134 -5.96 -8.92 -11.46
N TYR A 135 -4.99 -9.39 -10.66
CA TYR A 135 -5.01 -10.69 -9.99
C TYR A 135 -4.94 -10.48 -8.49
N GLY A 136 -5.68 -11.27 -7.72
CA GLY A 136 -5.67 -11.26 -6.26
C GLY A 136 -5.69 -12.67 -5.69
N TYR A 137 -5.48 -12.80 -4.39
CA TYR A 137 -5.53 -14.09 -3.72
C TYR A 137 -6.98 -14.63 -3.70
N PRO A 138 -7.18 -15.93 -3.98
CA PRO A 138 -8.50 -16.56 -3.90
C PRO A 138 -9.06 -16.44 -2.48
N GLY A 139 -10.34 -16.10 -2.34
CA GLY A 139 -11.02 -15.97 -1.03
C GLY A 139 -10.66 -14.72 -0.20
N GLU A 140 -9.58 -14.03 -0.53
CA GLU A 140 -9.10 -12.86 0.21
C GLU A 140 -9.64 -11.53 -0.36
N GLN A 141 -10.01 -10.62 0.55
CA GLN A 141 -10.49 -9.26 0.27
C GLN A 141 -9.62 -8.24 1.01
N VAL A 142 -8.31 -8.27 0.74
CA VAL A 142 -7.29 -7.41 1.38
C VAL A 142 -6.54 -6.59 0.34
N GLY A 143 -5.90 -5.50 0.79
CA GLY A 143 -5.22 -4.56 -0.10
C GLY A 143 -6.13 -4.05 -1.21
N LEU A 144 -5.59 -3.88 -2.43
CA LEU A 144 -6.38 -3.39 -3.57
C LEU A 144 -7.54 -4.31 -3.96
N ALA A 145 -7.47 -5.61 -3.65
CA ALA A 145 -8.53 -6.55 -3.96
C ALA A 145 -9.77 -6.36 -3.08
N GLY A 146 -9.61 -5.77 -1.89
CA GLY A 146 -10.72 -5.46 -0.98
C GLY A 146 -11.39 -4.12 -1.25
N LEU A 147 -10.93 -3.34 -2.23
CA LEU A 147 -11.52 -2.04 -2.54
C LEU A 147 -12.88 -2.19 -3.21
N GLU A 148 -13.84 -1.33 -2.83
CA GLU A 148 -15.16 -1.26 -3.45
C GLU A 148 -15.31 0.02 -4.26
N GLN A 149 -15.57 -0.12 -5.57
CA GLN A 149 -15.83 1.01 -6.46
C GLN A 149 -17.33 1.34 -6.46
N LEU A 150 -17.69 2.51 -5.95
CA LEU A 150 -19.08 2.98 -5.81
C LEU A 150 -19.62 3.73 -7.03
N HIS A 151 -18.73 4.33 -7.83
CA HIS A 151 -19.09 5.17 -8.98
C HIS A 151 -17.97 5.23 -10.03
N GLY A 152 -18.30 5.68 -11.24
CA GLY A 152 -17.35 6.03 -12.28
C GLY A 152 -17.04 4.92 -13.27
N LYS A 153 -16.05 5.19 -14.13
CA LYS A 153 -15.54 4.21 -15.10
C LYS A 153 -14.74 3.11 -14.40
N GLU A 154 -14.63 1.93 -15.00
CA GLU A 154 -13.70 0.89 -14.52
C GLU A 154 -12.28 1.43 -14.26
N LEU A 155 -11.64 0.88 -13.24
CA LEU A 155 -10.23 1.15 -12.92
C LEU A 155 -9.32 0.66 -14.06
N SER A 156 -8.41 1.53 -14.50
CA SER A 156 -7.33 1.18 -15.42
C SER A 156 -6.12 0.59 -14.68
N TYR A 157 -5.16 0.03 -15.42
CA TYR A 157 -3.88 -0.42 -14.85
C TYR A 157 -3.17 0.68 -14.05
N ASN A 158 -3.08 1.89 -14.63
CA ASN A 158 -2.46 3.04 -13.95
C ASN A 158 -3.27 3.51 -12.74
N ASN A 159 -4.61 3.36 -12.75
CA ASN A 159 -5.40 3.65 -11.56
C ASN A 159 -5.09 2.68 -10.41
N TYR A 160 -4.86 1.40 -10.70
CA TYR A 160 -4.40 0.45 -9.66
C TYR A 160 -3.03 0.83 -9.12
N LEU A 161 -2.08 1.21 -9.98
CA LEU A 161 -0.76 1.68 -9.55
C LEU A 161 -0.85 2.96 -8.68
N ASP A 162 -1.67 3.92 -9.08
CA ASP A 162 -1.83 5.18 -8.35
C ASP A 162 -2.62 5.00 -7.05
N LEU A 163 -3.63 4.11 -7.03
CA LEU A 163 -4.33 3.72 -5.79
C LEU A 163 -3.37 3.04 -4.80
N ASP A 164 -2.50 2.14 -5.28
CA ASP A 164 -1.47 1.51 -4.44
C ASP A 164 -0.55 2.56 -3.82
N GLY A 165 -0.03 3.48 -4.65
CA GLY A 165 0.79 4.61 -4.20
C GLY A 165 0.05 5.53 -3.23
N ALA A 166 -1.26 5.70 -3.38
CA ALA A 166 -2.09 6.55 -2.52
C ALA A 166 -2.31 5.95 -1.14
N LEU A 167 -2.66 4.67 -1.09
CA LEU A 167 -2.80 3.95 0.17
C LEU A 167 -1.45 3.85 0.90
N LEU A 168 -0.35 3.62 0.17
CA LEU A 168 0.99 3.66 0.75
C LEU A 168 1.33 5.03 1.34
N SER A 169 1.10 6.11 0.59
CA SER A 169 1.40 7.48 1.04
C SER A 169 0.59 7.88 2.26
N LEU A 170 -0.60 7.31 2.42
CA LEU A 170 -1.49 7.55 3.54
C LEU A 170 -1.20 6.62 4.73
N SER A 171 -0.54 5.48 4.52
CA SER A 171 -0.25 4.48 5.56
C SER A 171 0.51 5.02 6.79
N PRO A 172 1.45 5.98 6.71
CA PRO A 172 2.07 6.60 7.88
C PRO A 172 1.08 7.40 8.75
N PHE A 173 -0.04 7.84 8.15
CA PHE A 173 -1.10 8.63 8.78
C PHE A 173 -2.34 7.79 9.09
N ALA A 174 -2.25 6.46 8.93
CA ALA A 174 -3.31 5.49 9.19
C ALA A 174 -4.01 5.73 10.52
N PHE A 175 -3.22 5.98 11.57
CA PHE A 175 -3.70 6.21 12.92
C PHE A 175 -3.48 7.66 13.37
N SER A 176 -3.43 8.64 12.46
CA SER A 176 -3.45 10.04 12.89
C SER A 176 -4.82 10.38 13.47
N ARG A 177 -4.91 11.11 14.59
CA ARG A 177 -6.19 11.65 15.11
C ARG A 177 -6.82 12.68 14.17
N ARG A 178 -5.98 13.39 13.42
CA ARG A 178 -6.39 14.43 12.48
C ARG A 178 -6.52 13.89 11.06
N PRO A 179 -7.47 14.39 10.26
CA PRO A 179 -7.57 14.10 8.83
C PRO A 179 -6.25 14.32 8.09
N ALA A 180 -5.90 13.34 7.26
CA ALA A 180 -4.77 13.37 6.36
C ALA A 180 -5.26 13.12 4.93
N VAL A 181 -4.69 13.86 3.98
CA VAL A 181 -4.96 13.73 2.55
C VAL A 181 -3.65 13.59 1.80
N ALA A 182 -3.61 12.64 0.86
CA ALA A 182 -2.51 12.46 -0.08
C ALA A 182 -3.02 12.55 -1.53
N ILE A 183 -2.33 13.33 -2.36
CA ILE A 183 -2.63 13.51 -3.79
C ILE A 183 -1.49 12.86 -4.58
N ILE A 184 -1.83 11.84 -5.37
CA ILE A 184 -0.87 10.97 -6.06
C ILE A 184 -1.00 11.11 -7.56
N LYS A 185 0.14 11.13 -8.23
CA LYS A 185 0.21 10.98 -9.67
C LYS A 185 1.42 10.15 -10.03
N HIS A 186 1.23 9.14 -10.88
CA HIS A 186 2.29 8.23 -11.31
C HIS A 186 3.03 7.62 -10.11
N THR A 187 2.28 7.04 -9.18
CA THR A 187 2.71 6.29 -7.99
C THR A 187 3.45 7.08 -6.90
N THR A 188 3.57 8.39 -7.07
CA THR A 188 4.33 9.27 -6.17
C THR A 188 3.43 10.44 -5.71
N PRO A 189 3.52 10.87 -4.44
CA PRO A 189 2.75 12.02 -3.98
C PRO A 189 3.24 13.32 -4.62
N CYS A 190 2.30 14.13 -5.10
CA CYS A 190 2.54 15.53 -5.46
C CYS A 190 2.11 16.49 -4.34
N GLY A 191 1.37 16.01 -3.34
CA GLY A 191 1.06 16.76 -2.12
C GLY A 191 0.50 15.86 -1.03
N ILE A 192 0.89 16.09 0.21
CA ILE A 192 0.36 15.43 1.42
C ILE A 192 0.14 16.50 2.48
N ALA A 193 -0.91 16.39 3.27
CA ALA A 193 -1.07 17.24 4.45
C ALA A 193 -2.00 16.64 5.51
N VAL A 194 -1.86 17.17 6.73
CA VAL A 194 -2.76 16.98 7.87
C VAL A 194 -3.50 18.29 8.18
N GLY A 195 -4.77 18.19 8.57
CA GLY A 195 -5.64 19.34 8.85
C GLY A 195 -6.59 19.09 10.00
N GLY A 196 -7.27 20.14 10.48
CA GLY A 196 -8.37 20.03 11.43
C GLY A 196 -9.65 19.42 10.82
N SER A 197 -9.80 19.54 9.50
CA SER A 197 -10.87 18.92 8.70
C SER A 197 -10.29 18.30 7.41
N VAL A 198 -11.08 17.46 6.73
CA VAL A 198 -10.66 16.85 5.47
C VAL A 198 -10.44 17.90 4.39
N VAL A 199 -11.31 18.92 4.31
CA VAL A 199 -11.17 20.00 3.34
C VAL A 199 -9.90 20.83 3.59
N GLU A 200 -9.55 21.11 4.84
CA GLU A 200 -8.33 21.84 5.18
C GLU A 200 -7.09 21.03 4.78
N ALA A 201 -7.06 19.73 5.11
CA ALA A 201 -5.98 18.84 4.72
C ALA A 201 -5.85 18.76 3.19
N TYR A 202 -6.96 18.63 2.47
CA TYR A 202 -6.95 18.63 1.00
C TYR A 202 -6.39 19.92 0.41
N GLN A 203 -6.86 21.09 0.88
CA GLN A 203 -6.40 22.38 0.38
C GLN A 203 -4.91 22.58 0.66
N LYS A 204 -4.43 22.19 1.85
CA LYS A 204 -3.00 22.18 2.17
C LYS A 204 -2.21 21.30 1.21
N ALA A 205 -2.64 20.06 0.98
CA ALA A 205 -1.97 19.13 0.07
C ALA A 205 -1.95 19.66 -1.37
N LEU A 206 -3.08 20.19 -1.87
CA LEU A 206 -3.22 20.73 -3.22
C LEU A 206 -2.28 21.90 -3.49
N ARG A 207 -2.04 22.76 -2.50
CA ARG A 207 -1.12 23.90 -2.64
C ARG A 207 0.32 23.49 -2.92
N THR A 208 0.73 22.27 -2.58
CA THR A 208 2.10 21.77 -2.84
C THR A 208 2.45 21.81 -4.32
N ASP A 209 1.56 21.28 -5.17
CA ASP A 209 1.75 21.23 -6.62
C ASP A 209 0.38 21.10 -7.32
N PRO A 210 -0.36 22.21 -7.48
CA PRO A 210 -1.69 22.17 -8.07
C PRO A 210 -1.69 21.76 -9.55
N VAL A 211 -0.57 21.98 -10.24
CA VAL A 211 -0.41 21.58 -11.65
C VAL A 211 -0.32 20.07 -11.77
N SER A 212 0.51 19.43 -10.95
CA SER A 212 0.62 17.97 -10.94
C SER A 212 -0.63 17.29 -10.38
N ALA A 213 -1.37 17.93 -9.47
CA ALA A 213 -2.61 17.39 -8.93
C ALA A 213 -3.71 17.17 -9.99
N PHE A 214 -3.64 17.81 -11.16
CA PHE A 214 -4.58 17.57 -12.23
C PHE A 214 -4.47 16.13 -12.78
N GLY A 215 -5.58 15.40 -12.79
CA GLY A 215 -5.64 14.00 -13.22
C GLY A 215 -5.03 13.02 -12.21
N SER A 216 -5.03 13.38 -10.93
CA SER A 216 -4.47 12.59 -9.83
C SER A 216 -5.46 11.58 -9.25
N VAL A 217 -4.96 10.76 -8.33
CA VAL A 217 -5.73 10.01 -7.34
C VAL A 217 -5.62 10.72 -5.99
N ILE A 218 -6.73 10.95 -5.31
CA ILE A 218 -6.77 11.52 -3.95
C ILE A 218 -7.11 10.42 -2.96
N ALA A 219 -6.31 10.25 -1.90
CA ALA A 219 -6.61 9.37 -0.78
C ALA A 219 -6.85 10.14 0.51
N VAL A 220 -7.83 9.70 1.30
CA VAL A 220 -8.23 10.30 2.57
C VAL A 220 -8.28 9.21 3.65
N ASN A 221 -7.81 9.50 4.87
CA ASN A 221 -7.82 8.55 6.00
C ASN A 221 -9.08 8.64 6.88
N ARG A 222 -10.10 9.36 6.41
CA ARG A 222 -11.34 9.68 7.12
C ARG A 222 -12.51 9.68 6.15
N ALA A 223 -13.72 9.51 6.70
CA ALA A 223 -14.94 9.68 5.94
C ALA A 223 -14.96 11.05 5.22
N LEU A 224 -15.39 11.05 3.96
CA LEU A 224 -15.43 12.26 3.15
C LEU A 224 -16.78 12.97 3.31
N ASP A 225 -16.73 14.18 3.87
CA ASP A 225 -17.88 15.07 4.01
C ASP A 225 -18.19 15.87 2.72
N VAL A 226 -19.33 16.57 2.70
CA VAL A 226 -19.80 17.31 1.52
C VAL A 226 -18.91 18.53 1.20
N GLU A 227 -18.29 19.16 2.19
CA GLU A 227 -17.45 20.33 1.99
C GLU A 227 -16.16 19.94 1.27
N ALA A 228 -15.49 18.89 1.75
CA ALA A 228 -14.32 18.32 1.10
C ALA A 228 -14.65 17.79 -0.29
N ALA A 229 -15.79 17.12 -0.46
CA ALA A 229 -16.25 16.63 -1.75
C ALA A 229 -16.47 17.76 -2.78
N ILE A 230 -17.06 18.89 -2.38
CA ILE A 230 -17.21 20.06 -3.26
C ILE A 230 -15.83 20.58 -3.66
N SER A 231 -14.92 20.77 -2.70
CA SER A 231 -13.58 21.31 -2.97
C SER A 231 -12.75 20.37 -3.88
N MET A 232 -12.76 19.06 -3.63
CA MET A 232 -12.12 18.06 -4.52
C MET A 232 -12.80 18.02 -5.90
N GLY A 233 -14.10 18.28 -5.94
CA GLY A 233 -14.90 18.38 -7.15
C GLY A 233 -14.59 19.60 -8.02
N GLU A 234 -13.76 20.55 -7.60
CA GLU A 234 -13.32 21.66 -8.47
C GLU A 234 -12.21 21.23 -9.42
N LEU A 235 -11.36 20.29 -8.97
CA LEU A 235 -10.26 19.76 -9.77
C LEU A 235 -10.72 18.59 -10.66
N PHE A 236 -10.07 18.41 -11.81
CA PHE A 236 -10.17 17.16 -12.54
C PHE A 236 -9.28 16.13 -11.87
N VAL A 237 -9.87 15.09 -11.29
CA VAL A 237 -9.17 13.96 -10.70
C VAL A 237 -9.76 12.66 -11.23
N GLU A 238 -8.93 11.62 -11.31
CA GLU A 238 -9.34 10.33 -11.85
C GLU A 238 -10.09 9.48 -10.82
N CYS A 239 -9.64 9.53 -9.57
CA CYS A 239 -10.13 8.68 -8.49
C CYS A 239 -10.03 9.40 -7.14
N ILE A 240 -11.04 9.19 -6.28
CA ILE A 240 -11.00 9.56 -4.86
C ILE A 240 -11.22 8.27 -4.06
N VAL A 241 -10.33 8.00 -3.11
CA VAL A 241 -10.39 6.85 -2.21
C VAL A 241 -10.46 7.28 -0.74
N ALA A 242 -11.45 6.76 -0.01
CA ALA A 242 -11.71 7.10 1.39
C ALA A 242 -12.35 5.89 2.11
N PRO A 243 -12.37 5.81 3.46
CA PRO A 243 -13.08 4.74 4.16
C PRO A 243 -14.57 4.71 3.81
N ARG A 244 -15.18 5.89 3.70
CA ARG A 244 -16.60 6.10 3.46
C ARG A 244 -16.83 7.47 2.84
N PHE A 245 -17.93 7.62 2.12
CA PHE A 245 -18.45 8.89 1.66
C PHE A 245 -19.77 9.15 2.37
N ASP A 246 -19.96 10.36 2.90
CA ASP A 246 -21.29 10.78 3.33
C ASP A 246 -22.23 10.88 2.11
N ASP A 247 -23.53 10.68 2.32
CA ASP A 247 -24.51 10.64 1.21
C ASP A 247 -24.47 11.90 0.35
N ASP A 248 -24.37 13.07 0.97
CA ASP A 248 -24.32 14.35 0.25
C ASP A 248 -22.98 14.58 -0.46
N ALA A 249 -21.88 14.08 0.13
CA ALA A 249 -20.56 14.06 -0.50
C ALA A 249 -20.57 13.20 -1.77
N ARG A 250 -21.12 11.99 -1.66
CA ARG A 250 -21.29 11.06 -2.77
C ARG A 250 -22.14 11.68 -3.88
N ARG A 251 -23.32 12.22 -3.56
CA ARG A 251 -24.20 12.89 -4.54
C ARG A 251 -23.52 14.05 -5.26
N ALA A 252 -22.70 14.83 -4.56
CA ALA A 252 -21.96 15.94 -5.17
C ALA A 252 -20.94 15.43 -6.20
N LEU A 253 -20.18 14.39 -5.85
CA LEU A 253 -19.12 13.82 -6.70
C LEU A 253 -19.66 12.97 -7.86
N GLU A 254 -20.79 12.27 -7.67
CA GLU A 254 -21.40 11.43 -8.71
C GLU A 254 -21.87 12.23 -9.95
N ARG A 255 -22.04 13.55 -9.81
CA ARG A 255 -22.26 14.47 -10.95
C ARG A 255 -21.11 14.40 -11.96
N LYS A 256 -19.90 14.05 -11.52
CA LYS A 256 -18.75 13.77 -12.40
C LYS A 256 -18.81 12.32 -12.89
N LYS A 257 -19.46 12.09 -14.03
CA LYS A 257 -19.70 10.75 -14.62
C LYS A 257 -18.48 9.82 -14.67
N ASN A 258 -17.27 10.36 -14.87
CA ASN A 258 -16.05 9.56 -15.06
C ASN A 258 -15.21 9.38 -13.79
N LEU A 259 -15.50 10.14 -12.73
CA LEU A 259 -14.75 10.11 -11.48
C LEU A 259 -14.98 8.78 -10.79
N ARG A 260 -13.91 8.06 -10.41
CA ARG A 260 -14.05 6.87 -9.59
C ARG A 260 -14.14 7.26 -8.12
N LEU A 261 -15.17 6.76 -7.45
CA LEU A 261 -15.28 6.82 -6.00
C LEU A 261 -15.02 5.42 -5.47
N VAL A 262 -13.99 5.28 -4.65
CA VAL A 262 -13.52 3.98 -4.17
C VAL A 262 -13.48 4.00 -2.64
N THR A 263 -13.93 2.92 -2.03
CA THR A 263 -13.81 2.72 -0.58
C THR A 263 -12.89 1.55 -0.26
N TYR A 264 -12.31 1.59 0.94
CA TYR A 264 -11.57 0.47 1.50
C TYR A 264 -12.24 -0.04 2.77
N PRO A 265 -12.13 -1.35 3.06
CA PRO A 265 -12.82 -1.95 4.20
C PRO A 265 -12.20 -1.50 5.52
N GLY A 266 -13.02 -1.48 6.57
CA GLY A 266 -12.54 -1.45 7.95
C GLY A 266 -12.08 -2.84 8.39
N ILE A 267 -10.92 -2.93 9.04
CA ILE A 267 -10.38 -4.17 9.60
C ILE A 267 -10.47 -4.15 11.12
N ILE A 268 -11.06 -5.20 11.71
CA ILE A 268 -11.36 -5.28 13.15
C ILE A 268 -10.18 -5.86 13.95
N ASP A 269 -9.31 -6.65 13.32
CA ASP A 269 -8.22 -7.32 14.02
C ASP A 269 -7.05 -6.37 14.33
N PRO A 270 -6.46 -6.44 15.53
CA PRO A 270 -5.28 -5.65 15.86
C PRO A 270 -4.10 -6.08 15.01
N LEU A 271 -3.25 -5.11 14.65
CA LEU A 271 -2.06 -5.37 13.86
C LEU A 271 -0.80 -5.47 14.70
N ALA A 272 0.09 -6.38 14.32
CA ALA A 272 1.46 -6.36 14.81
C ALA A 272 2.11 -4.99 14.47
N GLY A 273 2.63 -4.31 15.49
CA GLY A 273 3.19 -2.97 15.35
C GLY A 273 2.15 -1.84 15.25
N GLU A 274 0.85 -2.10 15.47
CA GLU A 274 -0.11 -1.03 15.78
C GLU A 274 0.37 -0.30 17.04
N PRO A 275 0.49 1.04 17.03
CA PRO A 275 0.88 1.79 18.22
C PRO A 275 -0.12 1.60 19.36
N GLU A 276 0.35 1.28 20.57
CA GLU A 276 -0.52 0.98 21.72
C GLU A 276 -1.19 2.22 22.38
N SER A 277 -0.87 3.43 21.93
CA SER A 277 -1.31 4.65 22.62
C SER A 277 -2.77 5.04 22.32
N LYS A 278 -3.38 5.77 23.24
CA LYS A 278 -4.72 6.35 23.07
C LYS A 278 -4.71 7.56 22.13
N ASP A 279 -3.53 8.04 21.72
CA ASP A 279 -3.33 9.27 20.94
C ASP A 279 -3.45 9.14 19.42
N TRP A 280 -3.81 7.95 18.96
CA TRP A 280 -3.77 7.58 17.56
C TRP A 280 -5.16 7.68 16.90
N VAL A 281 -6.18 7.03 17.44
CA VAL A 281 -7.58 7.25 17.05
C VAL A 281 -8.44 6.99 18.30
N THR A 282 -9.61 7.59 18.39
CA THR A 282 -10.59 7.27 19.43
C THR A 282 -10.90 5.76 19.36
N PRO A 283 -10.66 4.97 20.43
CA PRO A 283 -10.57 3.50 20.34
C PRO A 283 -11.78 2.73 19.79
N ALA A 284 -12.93 3.38 19.57
CA ALA A 284 -14.21 2.78 19.18
C ALA A 284 -14.82 3.36 17.89
N GLU A 285 -14.09 4.19 17.13
CA GLU A 285 -14.59 4.78 15.87
C GLU A 285 -14.28 3.91 14.65
N ASP A 286 -15.18 3.90 13.66
CA ASP A 286 -14.99 3.26 12.34
C ASP A 286 -13.63 3.62 11.70
N ASP A 287 -13.12 4.82 11.97
CA ASP A 287 -11.84 5.32 11.48
C ASP A 287 -10.63 4.49 11.96
N ARG A 288 -10.67 3.88 13.15
CA ARG A 288 -9.57 3.02 13.62
C ARG A 288 -9.50 1.73 12.81
N THR A 289 -10.66 1.18 12.47
CA THR A 289 -10.74 -0.03 11.63
C THR A 289 -10.26 0.25 10.21
N ALA A 290 -10.63 1.41 9.65
CA ALA A 290 -10.14 1.88 8.36
C ALA A 290 -8.63 2.17 8.38
N GLY A 291 -8.12 2.73 9.48
CA GLY A 291 -6.69 2.96 9.71
C GLY A 291 -5.89 1.65 9.67
N ARG A 292 -6.42 0.55 10.20
CA ARG A 292 -5.75 -0.76 10.12
C ARG A 292 -5.56 -1.25 8.69
N PHE A 293 -6.55 -1.09 7.83
CA PHE A 293 -6.39 -1.39 6.41
C PHE A 293 -5.23 -0.59 5.78
N LEU A 294 -5.14 0.70 6.07
CA LEU A 294 -4.02 1.53 5.59
C LEU A 294 -2.67 1.07 6.15
N ALA A 295 -2.62 0.78 7.45
CA ALA A 295 -1.40 0.35 8.11
C ALA A 295 -0.94 -1.03 7.60
N GLU A 296 -1.84 -1.90 7.17
CA GLU A 296 -1.56 -3.22 6.59
C GLU A 296 -0.92 -3.18 5.22
N HIS A 297 -0.81 -2.02 4.58
CA HIS A 297 -0.36 -1.91 3.19
C HIS A 297 0.88 -2.77 2.89
N GLY A 298 0.71 -3.77 2.02
CA GLY A 298 1.74 -4.74 1.62
C GLY A 298 2.08 -5.83 2.65
N ARG A 299 1.51 -5.82 3.86
CA ARG A 299 1.77 -6.80 4.95
C ARG A 299 0.79 -7.96 4.97
N ARG A 300 -0.39 -7.83 4.34
CA ARG A 300 -1.39 -8.90 4.19
C ARG A 300 -1.85 -8.99 2.72
N PRO A 301 -2.16 -10.20 2.21
CA PRO A 301 -2.19 -11.48 2.94
C PRO A 301 -0.81 -12.15 3.02
N MET A 302 0.21 -11.58 2.36
CA MET A 302 1.60 -11.99 2.51
C MET A 302 2.38 -10.90 3.24
N ALA A 303 3.27 -11.30 4.15
CA ALA A 303 4.17 -10.39 4.87
C ALA A 303 5.35 -9.86 4.02
N TYR A 304 5.27 -10.01 2.69
CA TYR A 304 6.32 -9.65 1.73
C TYR A 304 5.80 -8.77 0.60
N SER A 305 6.73 -8.02 0.03
CA SER A 305 6.56 -7.32 -1.23
C SER A 305 7.37 -8.02 -2.32
N CYS A 306 6.80 -8.08 -3.51
CA CYS A 306 7.42 -8.72 -4.67
C CYS A 306 7.65 -7.70 -5.78
N ARG A 307 8.80 -7.77 -6.46
CA ARG A 307 9.10 -6.97 -7.65
C ARG A 307 9.62 -7.85 -8.77
N SER A 308 8.97 -7.79 -9.94
CA SER A 308 9.43 -8.49 -11.13
C SER A 308 10.73 -7.89 -11.65
N VAL A 309 11.68 -8.75 -12.02
CA VAL A 309 12.90 -8.41 -12.75
C VAL A 309 13.06 -9.33 -13.96
N TYR A 310 13.93 -8.99 -14.91
CA TYR A 310 14.14 -9.85 -16.06
C TYR A 310 14.64 -11.24 -15.63
N GLY A 311 13.85 -12.27 -15.93
CA GLY A 311 14.17 -13.67 -15.58
C GLY A 311 13.77 -14.12 -14.18
N GLY A 312 13.13 -13.29 -13.35
CA GLY A 312 12.76 -13.71 -11.98
C GLY A 312 11.96 -12.69 -11.15
N LEU A 313 11.93 -12.91 -9.84
CA LEU A 313 11.21 -12.12 -8.85
C LEU A 313 12.13 -11.79 -7.67
N LEU A 314 12.14 -10.54 -7.23
CA LEU A 314 12.72 -10.13 -5.95
C LEU A 314 11.62 -10.15 -4.89
N VAL A 315 11.89 -10.72 -3.73
CA VAL A 315 10.96 -10.81 -2.60
C VAL A 315 11.65 -10.28 -1.35
N GLN A 316 10.96 -9.45 -0.57
CA GLN A 316 11.47 -8.85 0.66
C GLN A 316 10.34 -8.68 1.68
N SER A 317 10.66 -8.61 2.98
CA SER A 317 9.69 -8.22 4.01
C SER A 317 9.07 -6.85 3.71
N SER A 318 7.78 -6.70 3.97
CA SER A 318 7.10 -5.42 3.81
C SER A 318 7.48 -4.42 4.91
N ALA A 319 7.80 -3.19 4.51
CA ALA A 319 8.24 -2.17 5.45
C ALA A 319 7.06 -1.67 6.31
N ALA A 320 7.24 -1.60 7.63
CA ALA A 320 6.27 -0.98 8.53
C ALA A 320 6.24 0.54 8.31
N PRO A 321 5.08 1.20 8.13
CA PRO A 321 5.04 2.65 7.95
C PRO A 321 5.70 3.39 9.13
N PRO A 322 6.49 4.46 8.91
CA PRO A 322 6.95 5.34 9.98
C PRO A 322 5.77 6.19 10.46
N PHE A 323 5.00 5.67 11.42
CA PHE A 323 3.76 6.31 11.84
C PHE A 323 3.97 7.74 12.36
N TYR A 324 3.20 8.67 11.82
CA TYR A 324 3.36 10.11 12.03
C TYR A 324 3.31 10.53 13.51
N SER A 325 2.40 9.95 14.30
CA SER A 325 2.25 10.31 15.71
C SER A 325 3.15 9.50 16.67
N ASP A 326 4.14 8.75 16.15
CA ASP A 326 5.02 7.94 16.98
C ASP A 326 6.16 8.83 17.46
N ALA A 327 5.93 9.48 18.60
CA ALA A 327 6.94 10.29 19.27
C ALA A 327 8.06 9.43 19.93
N GLY A 328 7.94 8.10 19.98
CA GLY A 328 8.72 7.23 20.85
C GLY A 328 9.97 6.55 20.26
N GLY A 329 10.22 6.67 18.97
CA GLY A 329 11.13 5.76 18.23
C GLY A 329 12.63 6.08 18.23
N GLY A 330 13.23 6.55 19.32
CA GLY A 330 14.71 6.61 19.43
C GLY A 330 15.42 7.62 18.51
N TRP A 331 14.71 8.67 18.07
CA TRP A 331 15.30 9.78 17.33
C TRP A 331 16.34 10.53 18.17
N LYS A 332 17.51 10.80 17.59
CA LYS A 332 18.61 11.50 18.27
C LYS A 332 18.79 12.89 17.70
N VAL A 333 18.67 13.92 18.54
CA VAL A 333 19.13 15.27 18.20
C VAL A 333 20.66 15.26 18.17
N VAL A 334 21.25 15.64 17.03
CA VAL A 334 22.71 15.57 16.82
C VAL A 334 23.38 16.94 16.74
N THR A 335 22.60 18.01 16.60
CA THR A 335 23.07 19.41 16.60
C THR A 335 22.98 20.05 17.97
N ARG A 336 23.62 21.22 18.12
CA ARG A 336 23.59 22.04 19.35
C ARG A 336 22.19 22.56 19.66
N ARG A 337 21.48 23.03 18.64
CA ARG A 337 20.10 23.49 18.72
C ARG A 337 19.15 22.29 18.55
N PRO A 338 18.25 22.01 19.52
CA PRO A 338 17.16 21.07 19.32
C PRO A 338 16.00 21.70 18.53
N PRO A 339 15.17 20.92 17.83
CA PRO A 339 13.97 21.45 17.21
C PRO A 339 12.98 21.93 18.28
N ASP A 340 12.26 23.02 18.00
CA ASP A 340 11.12 23.41 18.82
C ASP A 340 9.91 22.47 18.62
N SER A 341 8.81 22.67 19.34
CA SER A 341 7.64 21.79 19.23
C SER A 341 7.01 21.77 17.84
N GLY A 342 6.93 22.93 17.17
CA GLY A 342 6.35 23.02 15.83
C GLY A 342 7.26 22.40 14.78
N GLU A 343 8.56 22.65 14.87
CA GLU A 343 9.56 21.99 14.03
C GLU A 343 9.57 20.48 14.25
N ALA A 344 9.43 20.00 15.48
CA ALA A 344 9.37 18.57 15.78
C ALA A 344 8.14 17.89 15.14
N ASP A 345 6.98 18.54 15.18
CA ASP A 345 5.77 18.04 14.52
C ASP A 345 5.90 18.04 12.99
N ASP A 346 6.47 19.10 12.43
CA ASP A 346 6.77 19.19 11.00
C ASP A 346 7.80 18.14 10.55
N LEU A 347 8.84 17.85 11.36
CA LEU A 347 9.83 16.82 11.07
C LEU A 347 9.20 15.42 11.08
N ARG A 348 8.33 15.12 12.05
CA ARG A 348 7.56 13.86 12.09
C ARG A 348 6.69 13.73 10.85
N PHE A 349 5.99 14.81 10.48
CA PHE A 349 5.17 14.84 9.28
C PHE A 349 6.02 14.61 8.01
N ALA A 350 7.12 15.35 7.85
CA ALA A 350 7.98 15.26 6.67
C ALA A 350 8.62 13.86 6.53
N TRP A 351 9.05 13.28 7.64
CA TRP A 351 9.58 11.92 7.67
C TRP A 351 8.54 10.86 7.28
N ALA A 352 7.33 10.98 7.83
CA ALA A 352 6.20 10.13 7.47
C ALA A 352 5.86 10.26 5.98
N ALA A 353 5.78 11.48 5.45
CA ALA A 353 5.50 11.76 4.05
C ALA A 353 6.58 11.21 3.10
N ALA A 354 7.86 11.25 3.49
CA ALA A 354 8.97 10.74 2.68
C ALA A 354 8.89 9.23 2.39
N PHE A 355 8.18 8.46 3.21
CA PHE A 355 8.08 7.00 3.10
C PHE A 355 7.59 6.50 1.73
N ALA A 356 6.67 7.22 1.10
CA ALA A 356 6.09 6.84 -0.19
C ALA A 356 6.72 7.54 -1.40
N VAL A 357 7.63 8.49 -1.17
CA VAL A 357 8.32 9.22 -2.24
C VAL A 357 9.42 8.33 -2.81
N LYS A 358 9.51 8.25 -4.14
CA LYS A 358 10.58 7.48 -4.81
C LYS A 358 11.95 8.10 -4.53
N SER A 359 12.94 7.25 -4.28
CA SER A 359 14.30 7.64 -3.94
C SER A 359 15.12 8.11 -5.15
N ASN A 360 16.09 9.02 -4.98
CA ASN A 360 16.37 9.77 -3.74
C ASN A 360 15.24 10.79 -3.46
N ALA A 361 14.77 10.86 -2.22
CA ALA A 361 13.65 11.71 -1.85
C ALA A 361 14.07 12.87 -0.93
N ILE A 362 13.59 14.07 -1.26
CA ILE A 362 13.63 15.25 -0.40
C ILE A 362 12.21 15.78 -0.25
N VAL A 363 11.76 15.92 0.99
CA VAL A 363 10.44 16.47 1.32
C VAL A 363 10.65 17.72 2.16
N LEU A 364 10.17 18.85 1.67
CA LEU A 364 10.06 20.10 2.41
C LEU A 364 8.65 20.19 2.97
N ALA A 365 8.53 20.51 4.26
CA ALA A 365 7.25 20.63 4.92
C ALA A 365 7.18 21.84 5.85
N LYS A 366 5.96 22.33 6.07
CA LYS A 366 5.66 23.37 7.04
C LYS A 366 4.20 23.31 7.45
N SER A 367 3.92 23.42 8.75
CA SER A 367 2.56 23.33 9.29
C SER A 367 1.81 22.06 8.82
N GLU A 368 2.54 20.95 8.85
CA GLU A 368 2.09 19.58 8.57
C GLU A 368 1.50 19.41 7.18
N ALA A 369 2.07 20.14 6.23
CA ALA A 369 1.81 20.05 4.81
C ALA A 369 3.13 20.01 4.06
N THR A 370 3.20 19.20 3.01
CA THR A 370 4.30 19.30 2.06
C THR A 370 4.23 20.65 1.37
N ILE A 371 5.39 21.27 1.16
CA ILE A 371 5.50 22.53 0.40
C ILE A 371 6.45 22.39 -0.79
N GLY A 372 7.22 21.30 -0.85
CA GLY A 372 8.05 20.94 -2.00
C GLY A 372 8.46 19.48 -1.91
N ILE A 373 8.39 18.74 -3.02
CA ILE A 373 8.75 17.33 -3.10
C ILE A 373 9.71 17.11 -4.27
N GLY A 374 10.88 16.58 -3.96
CA GLY A 374 11.86 16.13 -4.93
C GLY A 374 11.93 14.62 -4.95
N ALA A 375 11.44 13.99 -6.01
CA ALA A 375 11.26 12.55 -6.09
C ALA A 375 12.07 11.91 -7.22
N GLY A 376 12.58 10.71 -6.97
CA GLY A 376 13.02 9.76 -8.00
C GLY A 376 14.30 10.13 -8.74
N GLN A 377 15.16 10.97 -8.15
CA GLN A 377 16.41 11.38 -8.81
C GLN A 377 17.60 10.51 -8.43
N MET A 378 18.50 10.32 -9.40
CA MET A 378 19.77 9.61 -9.20
C MET A 378 20.68 10.35 -8.21
N SER A 379 20.64 11.69 -8.22
CA SER A 379 21.36 12.55 -7.27
C SER A 379 20.39 13.17 -6.27
N ARG A 380 20.75 13.14 -4.99
CA ARG A 380 19.94 13.78 -3.94
C ARG A 380 19.94 15.29 -4.02
N VAL A 381 21.04 15.89 -4.49
CA VAL A 381 21.12 17.34 -4.72
C VAL A 381 20.09 17.77 -5.75
N ASP A 382 19.84 16.96 -6.78
CA ASP A 382 18.82 17.26 -7.78
C ASP A 382 17.41 17.12 -7.20
N SER A 383 17.16 16.12 -6.34
CA SER A 383 15.90 16.07 -5.58
C SER A 383 15.71 17.32 -4.72
N ALA A 384 16.74 17.80 -4.03
CA ALA A 384 16.64 19.03 -3.23
C ALA A 384 16.32 20.25 -4.11
N ARG A 385 17.02 20.42 -5.24
CA ARG A 385 16.76 21.50 -6.20
C ARG A 385 15.34 21.45 -6.75
N ILE A 386 14.84 20.27 -7.11
CA ILE A 386 13.47 20.10 -7.60
C ILE A 386 12.46 20.46 -6.51
N ALA A 387 12.67 20.02 -5.27
CA ALA A 387 11.78 20.35 -4.16
C ALA A 387 11.69 21.87 -3.94
N VAL A 388 12.83 22.57 -3.97
CA VAL A 388 12.90 24.03 -3.84
C VAL A 388 12.23 24.72 -5.02
N GLN A 389 12.52 24.29 -6.25
CA GLN A 389 11.90 24.86 -7.46
C GLN A 389 10.38 24.70 -7.45
N LYS A 390 9.89 23.51 -7.07
CA LYS A 390 8.45 23.23 -6.99
C LYS A 390 7.74 24.13 -5.98
N ALA A 391 8.36 24.37 -4.82
CA ALA A 391 7.82 25.31 -3.84
C ALA A 391 7.74 26.74 -4.40
N ALA A 392 8.79 27.18 -5.10
CA ALA A 392 8.83 28.50 -5.74
C ALA A 392 7.77 28.64 -6.85
N ASP A 393 7.60 27.63 -7.71
CA ASP A 393 6.58 27.59 -8.77
C ASP A 393 5.16 27.67 -8.20
N ALA A 394 4.94 27.09 -7.01
CA ALA A 394 3.68 27.18 -6.27
C ALA A 394 3.52 28.48 -5.45
N GLY A 395 4.51 29.37 -5.47
CA GLY A 395 4.51 30.61 -4.70
C GLY A 395 4.63 30.40 -3.18
N LEU A 396 5.17 29.27 -2.75
CA LEU A 396 5.33 28.91 -1.34
C LEU A 396 6.69 29.36 -0.81
N SER A 397 6.68 30.01 0.36
CA SER A 397 7.91 30.38 1.05
C SER A 397 8.45 29.19 1.85
N LEU A 398 9.73 28.88 1.64
CA LEU A 398 10.47 27.87 2.38
C LEU A 398 11.04 28.38 3.72
N LYS A 399 10.89 29.67 4.03
CA LYS A 399 11.43 30.25 5.27
C LYS A 399 10.76 29.62 6.49
N GLY A 400 11.56 29.06 7.39
CA GLY A 400 11.07 28.37 8.58
C GLY A 400 10.39 27.04 8.26
N SER A 401 10.78 26.40 7.15
CA SER A 401 10.34 25.04 6.81
C SER A 401 11.30 24.00 7.37
N VAL A 402 10.88 22.74 7.35
CA VAL A 402 11.73 21.60 7.68
C VAL A 402 11.99 20.75 6.45
N LEU A 403 13.02 19.92 6.50
CA LEU A 403 13.40 19.00 5.43
C LEU A 403 13.50 17.56 5.97
N ALA A 404 12.90 16.61 5.28
CA ALA A 404 13.18 15.18 5.44
C ALA A 404 13.95 14.64 4.24
N SER A 405 14.97 13.82 4.51
CA SER A 405 15.65 13.02 3.49
C SER A 405 15.55 11.54 3.80
N ASP A 406 15.08 10.75 2.84
CA ASP A 406 14.90 9.29 2.97
C ASP A 406 16.19 8.51 3.30
N ALA A 407 17.35 9.12 3.06
CA ALA A 407 18.67 8.58 3.33
C ALA A 407 19.66 9.66 3.83
N PHE A 408 20.85 9.26 4.28
CA PHE A 408 21.81 10.18 4.91
C PHE A 408 22.48 11.14 3.91
N PHE A 409 22.68 12.40 4.25
CA PHE A 409 23.44 13.32 3.40
C PHE A 409 24.90 12.85 3.23
N PRO A 410 25.38 12.67 1.98
CA PRO A 410 26.76 12.22 1.76
C PRO A 410 27.78 13.34 2.00
N PHE A 411 27.39 14.61 1.85
CA PHE A 411 28.23 15.80 1.95
C PHE A 411 27.46 16.96 2.57
N ARG A 412 28.16 18.00 3.05
CA ARG A 412 27.55 19.20 3.65
C ARG A 412 26.74 20.06 2.69
N ASP A 413 27.00 19.95 1.39
CA ASP A 413 26.37 20.76 0.34
C ASP A 413 24.83 20.73 0.37
N GLY A 414 24.23 19.58 0.72
CA GLY A 414 22.80 19.44 0.90
C GLY A 414 22.25 20.25 2.09
N VAL A 415 23.03 20.37 3.17
CA VAL A 415 22.66 21.18 4.34
C VAL A 415 22.83 22.66 4.04
N ASP A 416 23.94 23.05 3.41
CA ASP A 416 24.19 24.43 3.00
C ASP A 416 23.07 24.93 2.05
N ALA A 417 22.67 24.12 1.07
CA ALA A 417 21.57 24.44 0.16
C ALA A 417 20.20 24.52 0.88
N ALA A 418 19.97 23.68 1.89
CA ALA A 418 18.75 23.75 2.70
C ALA A 418 18.71 25.05 3.52
N ALA A 419 19.84 25.46 4.09
CA ALA A 419 19.97 26.71 4.82
C ALA A 419 19.69 27.93 3.94
N GLU A 420 20.26 27.98 2.73
CA GLU A 420 19.99 29.04 1.75
C GLU A 420 18.52 29.13 1.36
N ALA A 421 17.83 27.99 1.29
CA ALA A 421 16.39 27.93 1.05
C ALA A 421 15.54 28.36 2.27
N GLY A 422 16.14 28.52 3.46
CA GLY A 422 15.44 28.94 4.68
C GLY A 422 14.89 27.78 5.52
N VAL A 423 15.39 26.56 5.33
CA VAL A 423 15.11 25.41 6.19
C VAL A 423 15.72 25.63 7.57
N VAL A 424 14.96 25.34 8.63
CA VAL A 424 15.38 25.53 10.04
C VAL A 424 15.58 24.21 10.79
N ALA A 425 15.07 23.10 10.25
CA ALA A 425 15.29 21.78 10.83
C ALA A 425 15.35 20.66 9.76
N ILE A 426 16.14 19.63 10.02
CA ILE A 426 16.39 18.49 9.11
C ILE A 426 16.22 17.17 9.86
N VAL A 427 15.53 16.20 9.23
CA VAL A 427 15.47 14.80 9.66
C VAL A 427 16.05 13.88 8.59
N GLN A 428 16.92 12.98 9.00
CA GLN A 428 17.58 11.98 8.15
C GLN A 428 17.95 10.74 8.97
N PRO A 429 18.33 9.60 8.36
CA PRO A 429 18.75 8.44 9.14
C PRO A 429 20.07 8.59 9.89
N GLY A 430 21.04 9.34 9.35
CA GLY A 430 22.44 9.25 9.76
C GLY A 430 23.12 7.97 9.28
N GLY A 431 24.36 7.75 9.69
CA GLY A 431 25.19 6.59 9.34
C GLY A 431 26.20 6.84 8.22
N SER A 432 26.45 8.10 7.84
CA SER A 432 27.53 8.45 6.92
C SER A 432 28.88 8.43 7.64
N VAL A 433 29.94 8.04 6.94
CA VAL A 433 31.32 8.27 7.42
C VAL A 433 31.66 9.76 7.55
N ARG A 434 30.83 10.64 6.97
CA ARG A 434 30.95 12.10 7.01
C ARG A 434 29.86 12.78 7.83
N ASP A 435 29.18 12.05 8.72
CA ASP A 435 28.10 12.65 9.52
C ASP A 435 28.58 13.88 10.32
N GLU A 436 29.80 13.87 10.86
CA GLU A 436 30.36 15.03 11.58
C GLU A 436 30.41 16.30 10.72
N GLU A 437 30.86 16.19 9.46
CA GLU A 437 30.91 17.32 8.51
C GLU A 437 29.52 17.91 8.25
N VAL A 438 28.51 17.04 8.13
CA VAL A 438 27.11 17.41 7.88
C VAL A 438 26.47 18.04 9.13
N ILE A 439 26.79 17.52 10.32
CA ILE A 439 26.34 18.05 11.62
C ILE A 439 26.96 19.43 11.88
N ASP A 440 28.25 19.60 11.58
CA ASP A 440 28.93 20.89 11.73
C ASP A 440 28.33 21.95 10.82
N ALA A 441 28.04 21.63 9.55
CA ALA A 441 27.33 22.54 8.66
C ALA A 441 25.95 22.93 9.20
N ALA A 442 25.18 21.99 9.75
CA ALA A 442 23.89 22.31 10.36
C ALA A 442 24.05 23.25 11.57
N ASN A 443 25.06 23.02 12.40
CA ASN A 443 25.38 23.91 13.53
C ASN A 443 25.83 25.31 13.08
N GLU A 444 26.58 25.42 11.99
CA GLU A 444 27.01 26.71 11.41
C GLU A 444 25.82 27.56 10.96
N HIS A 445 24.76 26.92 10.43
CA HIS A 445 23.53 27.57 9.96
C HIS A 445 22.40 27.64 11.00
N ASP A 446 22.65 27.24 12.26
CA ASP A 446 21.64 27.14 13.33
C ASP A 446 20.43 26.25 12.97
N ILE A 447 20.67 25.20 12.18
CA ILE A 447 19.66 24.21 11.79
C ILE A 447 19.62 23.09 12.83
N ALA A 448 18.42 22.78 13.33
CA ALA A 448 18.23 21.59 14.16
C ALA A 448 18.30 20.33 13.29
N MET A 449 19.05 19.31 13.70
CA MET A 449 19.15 18.05 12.96
C MET A 449 18.86 16.85 13.86
N VAL A 450 18.05 15.94 13.31
CA VAL A 450 17.61 14.72 13.98
C VAL A 450 17.95 13.49 13.15
N PHE A 451 18.56 12.49 13.80
CA PHE A 451 18.86 11.18 13.23
C PHE A 451 17.82 10.14 13.64
N THR A 452 17.24 9.44 12.67
CA THR A 452 16.21 8.41 12.90
C THR A 452 16.78 7.00 13.01
N GLY A 453 18.01 6.77 12.53
CA GLY A 453 18.61 5.43 12.43
C GLY A 453 17.95 4.49 11.40
N ARG A 454 16.95 4.97 10.65
CA ARG A 454 16.15 4.15 9.73
C ARG A 454 16.12 4.76 8.34
N ARG A 455 16.58 4.04 7.31
CA ARG A 455 16.50 4.48 5.91
C ARG A 455 15.15 4.10 5.27
N LEU A 456 14.60 4.96 4.40
CA LEU A 456 13.29 4.78 3.75
C LEU A 456 13.38 4.67 2.22
N PHE A 457 14.36 3.93 1.69
CA PHE A 457 14.51 3.82 0.24
C PHE A 457 13.31 3.13 -0.45
N ARG A 458 12.90 3.68 -1.59
CA ARG A 458 11.84 3.17 -2.46
C ARG A 458 12.20 3.40 -3.93
N HIS A 459 12.10 2.36 -4.75
CA HIS A 459 12.46 2.38 -6.18
C HIS A 459 11.29 1.98 -7.07
#